data_AF-A0A944VYJ2-F1
#
_entry.id   AF-A0A944VYJ2-F1
#
_cell.length_a   1.000
_cell.length_b   1.000
_cell.length_c   1.000
_cell.angle_alpha   90.00
_cell.angle_beta   90.00
_cell.angle_gamma   90.00
#
_symmetry.space_group_name_H-M   'P 1'
#
loop_
_entity.id
_entity.type
_entity.pdbx_description
1 polymer ?
#
loop_
_entity_poly.entity_id
_entity_poly.type
_entity_poly.pdbx_seq_one_letter_code
_entity_poly.pdbx_strand_id
1 'polypeptide(L)'
;MQSRVFTKSDQDMFVRLSGDYNPLHTDPVLARRLILGKQVVHGVHLLLWGLNCLLENISERIVLRKLQVKFLKPAGLDEKVTCQLIVNSPEKVSLELRVSKETALTAELEFQRESTLHYSNEYEPKSILFDDNECAVINSEDISKAEGDLELALHQETAMKLFVFVAKFAPDLQVAEILATTRLIGMKCPGLHSVFSGIQMEFGNLQPGESTMQYQVVNYDGRFSLVTIEIVSPGAKGTVTGFLRPIPRVQSSIEKIQEKVDSVSFTGQVALIVGGSRGLGEITAKILAAGGAKIYLTYETGRQDAEKLVNDLELSGLQADCFRLNILSDEAELERIISQKCHDISHLYYFCSPYIGSAPKGRFRNEVFMRFCDYYVSGFNKMFKIMAGKGINNFFYPSTVFLSEQPMNMGEYTAAKAAGESLCSLLSKAVAGINVFSPRLPKLATDQTVSLIDQRIDSPDIIMLNQLNQFHKLDRKNIYA
;
A
#
# COMPACT_ATOMS: atom_id res chain seq x y z
N MET A 1 21.58 21.05 7.11
CA MET A 1 20.55 20.16 6.54
C MET A 1 20.76 18.80 7.16
N GLN A 2 19.80 18.33 7.97
CA GLN A 2 19.92 17.03 8.65
C GLN A 2 19.31 15.92 7.78
N SER A 3 19.70 14.66 8.01
CA SER A 3 19.08 13.52 7.33
C SER A 3 19.03 12.29 8.22
N ARG A 4 17.97 11.50 8.09
CA ARG A 4 17.74 10.25 8.83
C ARG A 4 17.19 9.17 7.91
N VAL A 5 17.51 7.92 8.23
CA VAL A 5 16.87 6.73 7.68
C VAL A 5 16.04 6.11 8.79
N PHE A 6 14.78 5.78 8.52
CA PHE A 6 13.87 5.19 9.51
C PHE A 6 13.81 3.69 9.30
N THR A 7 14.25 2.94 10.31
CA THR A 7 14.27 1.48 10.29
C THR A 7 12.97 0.90 10.82
N LYS A 8 12.79 -0.42 10.66
CA LYS A 8 11.71 -1.17 11.31
C LYS A 8 11.73 -1.01 12.83
N SER A 9 12.90 -1.07 13.45
CA SER A 9 13.04 -0.87 14.91
C SER A 9 12.59 0.52 15.36
N ASP A 10 12.85 1.57 14.57
CA ASP A 10 12.36 2.92 14.87
C ASP A 10 10.83 2.95 14.83
N GLN A 11 10.20 2.31 13.83
CA GLN A 11 8.74 2.25 13.75
C GLN A 11 8.14 1.44 14.88
N ASP A 12 8.67 0.27 15.21
CA ASP A 12 8.10 -0.58 16.25
C ASP A 12 8.12 0.13 17.62
N MET A 13 9.17 0.91 17.89
CA MET A 13 9.24 1.75 19.08
C MET A 13 8.23 2.92 19.04
N PHE A 14 8.06 3.55 17.87
CA PHE A 14 7.09 4.63 17.70
C PHE A 14 5.65 4.15 17.83
N VAL A 15 5.32 2.99 17.26
CA VAL A 15 4.00 2.36 17.34
C VAL A 15 3.57 2.16 18.79
N ARG A 16 4.48 1.66 19.64
CA ARG A 16 4.21 1.50 21.08
C ARG A 16 4.04 2.84 21.80
N LEU A 17 4.78 3.88 21.38
CA LEU A 17 4.69 5.22 21.96
C LEU A 17 3.39 5.94 21.56
N SER A 18 3.01 5.86 20.29
CA SER A 18 1.84 6.55 19.74
C SER A 18 0.54 5.76 19.93
N GLY A 19 0.63 4.44 20.05
CA GLY A 19 -0.53 3.54 20.01
C GLY A 19 -1.19 3.45 18.63
N ASP A 20 -0.51 3.90 17.57
CA ASP A 20 -0.96 3.74 16.19
C ASP A 20 -0.37 2.46 15.61
N TYR A 21 -1.18 1.39 15.66
CA TYR A 21 -0.88 0.07 15.14
C TYR A 21 -1.41 -0.16 13.73
N ASN A 22 -1.81 0.90 13.00
CA ASN A 22 -2.41 0.75 11.68
C ASN A 22 -1.53 -0.13 10.77
N PRO A 23 -2.08 -1.20 10.16
CA PRO A 23 -1.35 -2.12 9.27
C PRO A 23 -0.58 -1.45 8.13
N LEU A 24 -0.95 -0.23 7.74
CA LEU A 24 -0.15 0.59 6.81
C LEU A 24 1.30 0.77 7.28
N HIS A 25 1.51 0.82 8.60
CA HIS A 25 2.78 1.09 9.25
C HIS A 25 3.39 -0.15 9.91
N THR A 26 2.59 -1.16 10.25
CA THR A 26 3.03 -2.32 11.05
C THR A 26 3.17 -3.60 10.24
N ASP A 27 2.33 -3.82 9.23
CA ASP A 27 2.24 -5.08 8.47
C ASP A 27 2.64 -4.89 6.98
N PRO A 28 3.80 -5.41 6.55
CA PRO A 28 4.24 -5.31 5.16
C PRO A 28 3.35 -6.07 4.16
N VAL A 29 2.67 -7.15 4.58
CA VAL A 29 1.78 -7.97 3.75
C VAL A 29 0.45 -7.26 3.50
N LEU A 30 -0.10 -6.58 4.50
CA LEU A 30 -1.29 -5.75 4.32
C LEU A 30 -0.93 -4.45 3.58
N ALA A 31 0.15 -3.76 3.95
CA ALA A 31 0.55 -2.49 3.33
C ALA A 31 0.76 -2.57 1.80
N ARG A 32 1.23 -3.71 1.27
CA ARG A 32 1.39 -3.93 -0.17
C ARG A 32 0.06 -3.96 -0.96
N ARG A 33 -1.06 -4.23 -0.29
CA ARG A 33 -2.40 -4.25 -0.88
C ARG A 33 -3.02 -2.85 -0.96
N LEU A 34 -2.43 -1.90 -0.22
CA LEU A 34 -2.93 -0.56 -0.07
C LEU A 34 -2.37 0.34 -1.18
N ILE A 35 -2.98 1.51 -1.38
CA ILE A 35 -2.62 2.45 -2.44
C ILE A 35 -1.12 2.82 -2.42
N LEU A 36 -0.43 2.72 -1.29
CA LEU A 36 0.99 3.07 -1.18
C LEU A 36 1.94 1.92 -1.57
N GLY A 37 1.44 0.67 -1.66
CA GLY A 37 2.18 -0.48 -2.18
C GLY A 37 3.35 -0.96 -1.31
N LYS A 38 3.63 -0.32 -0.17
CA LYS A 38 4.69 -0.65 0.78
C LYS A 38 4.35 -0.14 2.18
N GLN A 39 5.05 -0.65 3.19
CA GLN A 39 5.04 -0.11 4.54
C GLN A 39 5.64 1.30 4.55
N VAL A 40 5.02 2.22 5.29
CA VAL A 40 5.44 3.63 5.34
C VAL A 40 5.65 4.09 6.78
N VAL A 41 6.54 5.07 6.95
CA VAL A 41 6.75 5.76 8.23
C VAL A 41 5.51 6.57 8.58
N HIS A 42 5.11 6.55 9.86
CA HIS A 42 4.03 7.41 10.35
C HIS A 42 4.34 8.90 10.08
N GLY A 43 3.35 9.64 9.59
CA GLY A 43 3.49 11.09 9.34
C GLY A 43 3.89 11.84 10.61
N VAL A 44 3.28 11.51 11.75
CA VAL A 44 3.61 12.13 13.05
C VAL A 44 5.02 11.76 13.54
N HIS A 45 5.54 10.57 13.19
CA HIS A 45 6.95 10.24 13.47
C HIS A 45 7.88 11.17 12.68
N LEU A 46 7.61 11.39 11.39
CA LEU A 46 8.37 12.35 10.59
C LEU A 46 8.28 13.76 11.18
N LEU A 47 7.09 14.19 11.59
CA LEU A 47 6.84 15.49 12.21
C LEU A 47 7.67 15.68 13.49
N LEU A 48 7.60 14.73 14.43
CA LEU A 48 8.33 14.80 15.70
C LEU A 48 9.85 14.75 15.47
N TRP A 49 10.33 14.02 14.46
CA TRP A 49 11.74 14.10 14.06
C TRP A 49 12.11 15.47 13.49
N GLY A 50 11.24 16.08 12.68
CA GLY A 50 11.45 17.45 12.19
C GLY A 50 11.46 18.49 13.32
N LEU A 51 10.57 18.36 14.29
CA LEU A 51 10.56 19.17 15.51
C LEU A 51 11.83 18.93 16.35
N ASN A 52 12.30 17.68 16.42
CA ASN A 52 13.57 17.35 17.07
C ASN A 52 14.76 18.07 16.40
N CYS A 53 14.81 18.11 15.07
CA CYS A 53 15.84 18.86 14.33
C CYS A 53 15.77 20.37 14.63
N LEU A 54 14.57 20.93 14.80
CA LEU A 54 14.38 22.33 15.18
C LEU A 54 14.90 22.59 16.60
N LEU A 55 14.48 21.76 17.56
CA LEU A 55 14.83 21.93 18.96
C LEU A 55 16.30 21.68 19.27
N GLU A 56 16.98 20.85 18.48
CA GLU A 56 18.44 20.73 18.51
C GLU A 56 19.13 22.08 18.22
N ASN A 57 18.63 22.83 17.23
CA ASN A 57 19.20 24.14 16.88
C ASN A 57 18.84 25.24 17.90
N ILE A 58 17.69 25.14 18.55
CA ILE A 58 17.25 26.13 19.55
C ILE A 58 17.93 25.87 20.90
N SER A 59 17.98 24.60 21.33
CA SER A 59 18.55 24.17 22.62
C SER A 59 17.97 24.89 23.87
N GLU A 60 16.73 25.33 23.79
CA GLU A 60 15.97 25.98 24.87
C GLU A 60 14.57 25.39 24.92
N ARG A 61 13.94 25.42 26.11
CA ARG A 61 12.54 25.04 26.25
C ARG A 61 11.63 26.00 25.50
N ILE A 62 10.66 25.44 24.78
CA ILE A 62 9.66 26.20 24.04
C ILE A 62 8.26 25.77 24.45
N VAL A 63 7.28 26.59 24.09
CA VAL A 63 5.86 26.27 24.12
C VAL A 63 5.32 26.50 22.71
N LEU A 64 4.78 25.46 22.08
CA LEU A 64 4.09 25.62 20.79
C LEU A 64 2.86 26.50 21.00
N ARG A 65 2.58 27.35 20.01
CA ARG A 65 1.36 28.17 19.92
C ARG A 65 0.51 27.76 18.74
N LYS A 66 1.15 27.42 17.63
CA LYS A 66 0.47 26.98 16.42
C LYS A 66 1.28 25.92 15.70
N LEU A 67 0.58 24.92 15.18
CA LEU A 67 1.16 23.86 14.37
C LEU A 67 0.23 23.60 13.19
N GLN A 68 0.72 23.82 11.97
CA GLN A 68 0.01 23.46 10.74
C GLN A 68 0.88 22.51 9.93
N VAL A 69 0.37 21.32 9.61
CA VAL A 69 1.13 20.25 8.95
C VAL A 69 0.34 19.73 7.77
N LYS A 70 1.03 19.50 6.65
CA LYS A 70 0.52 18.77 5.50
C LYS A 70 1.42 17.58 5.19
N PHE A 71 0.83 16.40 5.18
CA PHE A 71 1.48 15.16 4.75
C PHE A 71 1.21 14.97 3.25
N LEU A 72 2.22 15.23 2.43
CA LEU A 72 2.07 15.30 0.97
C LEU A 72 2.43 13.98 0.30
N LYS A 73 3.47 13.29 0.79
CA LYS A 73 3.92 11.99 0.28
C LYS A 73 4.40 11.10 1.42
N PRO A 74 4.17 9.78 1.33
CA PRO A 74 4.71 8.86 2.32
C PRO A 74 6.22 8.72 2.18
N ALA A 75 6.89 8.49 3.32
CA ALA A 75 8.24 7.98 3.36
C ALA A 75 8.19 6.46 3.60
N GLY A 76 8.87 5.66 2.79
CA GLY A 76 9.06 4.24 3.05
C GLY A 76 10.09 4.01 4.16
N LEU A 77 10.09 2.80 4.72
CA LEU A 77 11.21 2.35 5.54
C LEU A 77 12.50 2.30 4.73
N ASP A 78 13.60 2.55 5.41
CA ASP A 78 14.96 2.53 4.87
C ASP A 78 15.21 3.59 3.76
N GLU A 79 14.26 4.49 3.52
CA GLU A 79 14.45 5.65 2.65
C GLU A 79 15.09 6.81 3.43
N LYS A 80 16.04 7.50 2.77
CA LYS A 80 16.68 8.68 3.33
C LYS A 80 15.72 9.87 3.31
N VAL A 81 15.38 10.38 4.49
CA VAL A 81 14.62 11.62 4.67
C VAL A 81 15.59 12.75 5.00
N THR A 82 15.39 13.91 4.37
CA THR A 82 16.18 15.13 4.63
C THR A 82 15.29 16.21 5.24
N CYS A 83 15.84 16.97 6.18
CA CYS A 83 15.14 18.03 6.90
C CYS A 83 15.73 19.40 6.54
N GLN A 84 14.85 20.31 6.13
CA GLN A 84 15.14 21.72 5.88
C GLN A 84 14.27 22.58 6.79
N LEU A 85 14.91 23.54 7.46
CA LEU A 85 14.26 24.51 8.33
C LEU A 85 14.44 25.90 7.70
N ILE A 86 13.37 26.68 7.66
CA ILE A 86 13.34 28.05 7.18
C ILE A 86 12.84 28.91 8.33
N VAL A 87 13.73 29.70 8.91
CA VAL A 87 13.38 30.62 10.00
C VAL A 87 12.74 31.86 9.39
N ASN A 88 11.45 32.04 9.61
CA ASN A 88 10.70 33.21 9.12
C ASN A 88 10.80 34.37 10.11
N SER A 89 10.80 34.05 11.40
CA SER A 89 11.06 34.96 12.53
C SER A 89 11.61 34.16 13.73
N PRO A 90 12.07 34.79 14.81
CA PRO A 90 12.56 34.08 16.00
C PRO A 90 11.57 33.08 16.64
N GLU A 91 10.27 33.28 16.41
CA GLU A 91 9.17 32.50 16.97
C GLU A 91 8.39 31.72 15.90
N LYS A 92 8.77 31.83 14.62
CA LYS A 92 8.07 31.20 13.49
C LYS A 92 9.02 30.51 12.54
N VAL A 93 8.82 29.20 12.35
CA VAL A 93 9.66 28.36 11.50
C VAL A 93 8.80 27.55 10.54
N SER A 94 9.22 27.48 9.28
CA SER A 94 8.72 26.51 8.31
C SER A 94 9.67 25.31 8.24
N LEU A 95 9.11 24.11 8.38
CA LEU A 95 9.79 22.82 8.31
C LEU A 95 9.40 22.15 7.00
N GLU A 96 10.39 21.68 6.25
CA GLU A 96 10.18 20.85 5.05
C GLU A 96 10.99 19.55 5.18
N LEU A 97 10.30 18.42 5.03
CA LEU A 97 10.94 17.11 4.94
C LEU A 97 10.83 16.57 3.51
N ARG A 98 11.94 16.07 2.96
CA ARG A 98 12.01 15.54 1.60
C ARG A 98 12.49 14.09 1.57
N VAL A 99 11.87 13.29 0.70
CA VAL A 99 12.24 11.91 0.36
C VAL A 99 12.50 11.86 -1.14
N SER A 100 13.64 11.33 -1.57
CA SER A 100 13.99 11.23 -3.01
C SER A 100 13.84 12.55 -3.77
N LYS A 101 14.20 13.68 -3.12
CA LYS A 101 14.08 15.07 -3.62
C LYS A 101 12.65 15.60 -3.76
N GLU A 102 11.64 14.84 -3.37
CA GLU A 102 10.24 15.28 -3.35
C GLU A 102 9.81 15.64 -1.93
N THR A 103 8.96 16.65 -1.79
CA THR A 103 8.43 17.07 -0.48
C THR A 103 7.46 16.03 0.05
N ALA A 104 7.78 15.47 1.22
CA ALA A 104 6.97 14.49 1.94
C ALA A 104 6.08 15.15 2.98
N LEU A 105 6.61 16.15 3.69
CA LEU A 105 5.92 16.87 4.76
C LEU A 105 6.30 18.35 4.71
N THR A 106 5.32 19.22 4.88
CA THR A 106 5.54 20.64 5.20
C THR A 106 4.84 20.96 6.52
N ALA A 107 5.51 21.71 7.40
CA ALA A 107 4.89 22.25 8.59
C ALA A 107 5.22 23.72 8.80
N GLU A 108 4.27 24.48 9.32
CA GLU A 108 4.46 25.81 9.87
C GLU A 108 4.27 25.74 11.38
N LEU A 109 5.28 26.21 12.12
CA LEU A 109 5.31 26.20 13.57
C LEU A 109 5.44 27.62 14.09
N GLU A 110 4.60 27.98 15.05
CA GLU A 110 4.75 29.18 15.87
C GLU A 110 4.92 28.75 17.32
N PHE A 111 5.93 29.28 18.00
CA PHE A 111 6.29 28.91 19.36
C PHE A 111 6.90 30.08 20.13
N GLN A 112 6.89 29.98 21.45
CA GLN A 112 7.53 30.94 22.35
C GLN A 112 8.58 30.24 23.20
N ARG A 113 9.62 30.96 23.61
CA ARG A 113 10.66 30.44 24.51
C ARG A 113 10.20 30.56 25.94
N GLU A 114 10.34 29.50 26.73
CA GLU A 114 9.84 29.44 28.11
C GLU A 114 10.47 30.52 29.02
N SER A 115 11.66 31.03 28.69
CA SER A 115 12.27 32.19 29.38
C SER A 115 11.38 33.45 29.41
N THR A 116 10.31 33.49 28.61
CA THR A 116 9.35 34.60 28.52
C THR A 116 7.96 34.27 29.07
N LEU A 117 7.72 33.05 29.60
CA LEU A 117 6.38 32.61 30.00
C LEU A 117 6.37 31.60 31.15
N HIS A 118 5.44 31.74 32.08
CA HIS A 118 5.06 30.66 33.00
C HIS A 118 4.01 29.77 32.31
N TYR A 119 4.45 28.74 31.57
CA TYR A 119 3.54 27.69 31.12
C TYR A 119 3.20 26.79 32.31
N SER A 120 2.00 26.96 32.86
CA SER A 120 1.47 26.09 33.92
C SER A 120 0.27 25.32 33.38
N ASN A 121 0.51 24.12 32.88
CA ASN A 121 -0.56 23.15 32.69
C ASN A 121 -0.49 22.15 33.86
N GLU A 122 -1.59 22.04 34.61
CA GLU A 122 -1.70 21.12 35.76
C GLU A 122 -1.88 19.66 35.34
N TYR A 123 -2.09 19.41 34.05
CA TYR A 123 -2.36 18.09 33.52
C TYR A 123 -1.08 17.39 33.03
N GLU A 124 -0.76 16.26 33.65
CA GLU A 124 0.31 15.36 33.22
C GLU A 124 -0.25 14.20 32.37
N PRO A 125 0.29 13.95 31.16
CA PRO A 125 -0.15 12.82 30.34
C PRO A 125 0.22 11.49 31.02
N LYS A 126 -0.56 10.45 30.74
CA LYS A 126 -0.27 9.10 31.26
C LYS A 126 1.10 8.61 30.77
N SER A 127 1.93 8.10 31.67
CA SER A 127 3.21 7.48 31.31
C SER A 127 3.03 5.99 30.96
N ILE A 128 2.45 5.71 29.78
CA ILE A 128 2.18 4.35 29.31
C ILE A 128 2.74 4.11 27.89
N LEU A 129 3.02 2.84 27.59
CA LEU A 129 3.13 2.35 26.22
C LEU A 129 1.84 1.61 25.87
N PHE A 130 1.39 1.76 24.64
CA PHE A 130 0.18 1.10 24.17
C PHE A 130 0.51 -0.31 23.67
N ASP A 131 -0.37 -1.25 23.97
CA ASP A 131 -0.38 -2.58 23.36
C ASP A 131 -1.10 -2.55 22.01
N ASP A 132 -0.87 -3.58 21.21
CA ASP A 132 -1.52 -3.78 19.92
C ASP A 132 -3.02 -3.96 20.12
N ASN A 133 -3.78 -2.98 19.63
CA ASN A 133 -5.23 -2.98 19.67
C ASN A 133 -5.76 -3.02 18.23
N GLU A 134 -6.88 -3.70 18.04
CA GLU A 134 -7.49 -3.80 16.72
C GLU A 134 -7.90 -2.41 16.20
N CYS A 135 -7.53 -2.11 14.95
CA CYS A 135 -7.93 -0.87 14.29
C CYS A 135 -9.44 -0.85 14.06
N ALA A 136 -10.11 0.25 14.40
CA ALA A 136 -11.52 0.39 14.09
C ALA A 136 -11.76 0.29 12.57
N VAL A 137 -12.76 -0.49 12.20
CA VAL A 137 -13.27 -0.59 10.83
C VAL A 137 -14.58 0.18 10.80
N ILE A 138 -14.54 1.40 10.27
CA ILE A 138 -15.73 2.26 10.12
C ILE A 138 -16.06 2.35 8.63
N ASN A 139 -17.31 2.08 8.27
CA ASN A 139 -17.79 2.27 6.90
C ASN A 139 -18.02 3.77 6.60
N SER A 140 -18.16 4.14 5.33
CA SER A 140 -18.33 5.54 4.95
C SER A 140 -19.58 6.22 5.50
N GLU A 141 -20.64 5.47 5.82
CA GLU A 141 -21.90 6.02 6.34
C GLU A 141 -21.76 6.44 7.81
N ASP A 142 -21.05 5.63 8.59
CA ASP A 142 -20.84 5.83 10.03
C ASP A 142 -19.75 6.86 10.34
N ILE A 143 -18.81 7.13 9.41
CA ILE A 143 -17.76 8.14 9.61
C ILE A 143 -18.36 9.50 9.95
N SER A 144 -19.43 9.91 9.27
CA SER A 144 -20.04 11.24 9.45
C SER A 144 -20.55 11.52 10.87
N LYS A 145 -20.73 10.48 11.69
CA LYS A 145 -21.25 10.56 13.07
C LYS A 145 -20.21 10.19 14.12
N ALA A 146 -18.97 9.92 13.71
CA ALA A 146 -17.96 9.44 14.64
C ALA A 146 -17.51 10.56 15.58
N GLU A 147 -17.60 10.29 16.88
CA GLU A 147 -17.11 11.14 17.96
C GLU A 147 -16.62 10.27 19.11
N GLY A 148 -15.91 10.87 20.06
CA GLY A 148 -15.48 10.19 21.28
C GLY A 148 -14.24 10.82 21.91
N ASP A 149 -13.59 10.05 22.76
CA ASP A 149 -12.44 10.47 23.56
C ASP A 149 -11.20 9.61 23.28
N LEU A 150 -10.04 10.24 23.33
CA LEU A 150 -8.74 9.58 23.34
C LEU A 150 -7.95 9.96 24.58
N GLU A 151 -7.39 8.96 25.25
CA GLU A 151 -6.46 9.19 26.35
C GLU A 151 -5.20 9.92 25.86
N LEU A 152 -4.63 10.81 26.66
CA LEU A 152 -3.35 11.45 26.37
C LEU A 152 -2.22 10.74 27.12
N ALA A 153 -1.20 10.29 26.38
CA ALA A 153 -0.11 9.51 26.94
C ALA A 153 1.25 9.84 26.30
N LEU A 154 2.30 9.78 27.12
CA LEU A 154 3.68 9.98 26.72
C LEU A 154 4.62 9.19 27.63
N HIS A 155 5.19 8.10 27.12
CA HIS A 155 6.26 7.38 27.82
C HIS A 155 7.61 8.08 27.61
N GLN A 156 8.06 8.83 28.63
CA GLN A 156 9.24 9.71 28.55
C GLN A 156 10.51 9.02 28.10
N GLU A 157 10.82 7.84 28.62
CA GLU A 157 12.05 7.13 28.25
C GLU A 157 12.07 6.74 26.76
N THR A 158 10.92 6.34 26.23
CA THR A 158 10.79 5.99 24.81
C THR A 158 10.83 7.24 23.93
N ALA A 159 10.17 8.32 24.36
CA ALA A 159 10.24 9.61 23.68
C ALA A 159 11.69 10.15 23.65
N MET A 160 12.45 10.01 24.73
CA MET A 160 13.86 10.40 24.80
C MET A 160 14.73 9.59 23.83
N LYS A 161 14.46 8.29 23.65
CA LYS A 161 15.18 7.43 22.68
C LYS A 161 14.89 7.83 21.22
N LEU A 162 13.66 8.20 20.92
CA LEU A 162 13.22 8.55 19.55
C LEU A 162 13.51 10.01 19.16
N PHE A 163 13.33 10.93 20.11
CA PHE A 163 13.26 12.39 19.93
C PHE A 163 13.87 13.14 21.13
N VAL A 164 15.17 12.95 21.37
CA VAL A 164 15.92 13.52 22.52
C VAL A 164 15.58 14.99 22.82
N PHE A 165 15.57 15.84 21.79
CA PHE A 165 15.37 17.28 21.96
C PHE A 165 13.90 17.64 22.15
N VAL A 166 12.97 16.90 21.55
CA VAL A 166 11.54 17.05 21.83
C VAL A 166 11.25 16.71 23.29
N ALA A 167 11.72 15.56 23.77
CA ALA A 167 11.51 15.13 25.16
C ALA A 167 12.15 16.06 26.20
N LYS A 168 13.20 16.82 25.82
CA LYS A 168 13.85 17.79 26.72
C LYS A 168 13.21 19.17 26.70
N PHE A 169 12.75 19.61 25.53
CA PHE A 169 12.50 21.02 25.27
C PHE A 169 11.07 21.36 24.86
N ALA A 170 10.22 20.38 24.55
CA ALA A 170 8.79 20.60 24.35
C ALA A 170 7.99 20.20 25.60
N PRO A 171 6.83 20.82 25.86
CA PRO A 171 5.96 20.40 26.96
C PRO A 171 5.35 19.02 26.68
N ASP A 172 5.39 18.15 27.67
CA ASP A 172 4.92 16.77 27.59
C ASP A 172 3.50 16.63 27.06
N LEU A 173 2.60 17.50 27.54
CA LEU A 173 1.21 17.51 27.10
C LEU A 173 1.08 17.80 25.60
N GLN A 174 1.81 18.79 25.07
CA GLN A 174 1.76 19.13 23.64
C GLN A 174 2.26 17.96 22.77
N VAL A 175 3.27 17.23 23.25
CA VAL A 175 3.77 16.04 22.57
C VAL A 175 2.74 14.91 22.61
N ALA A 176 2.09 14.69 23.76
CA ALA A 176 1.03 13.70 23.92
C ALA A 176 -0.18 13.99 23.02
N GLU A 177 -0.56 15.26 22.87
CA GLU A 177 -1.65 15.70 21.99
C GLU A 177 -1.29 15.48 20.51
N ILE A 178 -0.07 15.80 20.10
CA ILE A 178 0.42 15.50 18.73
C ILE A 178 0.41 13.98 18.48
N LEU A 179 0.87 13.16 19.43
CA LEU A 179 0.83 11.70 19.32
C LEU A 179 -0.61 11.16 19.25
N ALA A 180 -1.54 11.75 19.99
CA ALA A 180 -2.95 11.34 19.96
C ALA A 180 -3.57 11.51 18.57
N THR A 181 -3.11 12.48 17.76
CA THR A 181 -3.64 12.69 16.40
C THR A 181 -3.40 11.51 15.46
N THR A 182 -2.25 10.83 15.54
CA THR A 182 -1.99 9.65 14.71
C THR A 182 -2.82 8.47 15.19
N ARG A 183 -3.00 8.31 16.52
CA ARG A 183 -3.87 7.28 17.07
C ARG A 183 -5.34 7.50 16.70
N LEU A 184 -5.82 8.75 16.69
CA LEU A 184 -7.16 9.11 16.24
C LEU A 184 -7.37 8.67 14.78
N ILE A 185 -6.52 9.15 13.87
CA ILE A 185 -6.66 8.84 12.44
C ILE A 185 -6.43 7.35 12.15
N GLY A 186 -5.34 6.78 12.68
CA GLY A 186 -4.87 5.44 12.41
C GLY A 186 -5.72 4.33 13.04
N MET A 187 -6.30 4.58 14.22
CA MET A 187 -6.96 3.54 15.02
C MET A 187 -8.44 3.76 15.28
N LYS A 188 -8.92 5.02 15.31
CA LYS A 188 -10.31 5.34 15.69
C LYS A 188 -11.16 5.74 14.49
N CYS A 189 -10.82 6.85 13.83
CA CYS A 189 -11.55 7.35 12.67
C CYS A 189 -10.61 8.12 11.74
N PRO A 190 -10.44 7.73 10.46
CA PRO A 190 -11.10 6.60 9.79
C PRO A 190 -10.63 5.20 10.20
N GLY A 191 -9.60 5.08 11.03
CA GLY A 191 -9.12 3.79 11.53
C GLY A 191 -8.36 2.99 10.46
N LEU A 192 -8.68 1.71 10.30
CA LEU A 192 -7.94 0.74 9.47
C LEU A 192 -7.62 1.26 8.07
N HIS A 193 -8.57 1.91 7.42
CA HIS A 193 -8.42 2.38 6.04
C HIS A 193 -7.91 3.81 5.93
N SER A 194 -7.48 4.45 7.01
CA SER A 194 -7.04 5.84 6.98
C SER A 194 -5.72 6.09 6.22
N VAL A 195 -5.57 7.31 5.70
CA VAL A 195 -4.30 7.95 5.33
C VAL A 195 -4.31 9.35 5.90
N PHE A 196 -3.37 9.66 6.78
CA PHE A 196 -3.28 10.97 7.44
C PHE A 196 -2.81 12.04 6.44
N SER A 197 -3.57 13.13 6.27
CA SER A 197 -3.26 14.21 5.31
C SER A 197 -2.82 15.53 5.94
N GLY A 198 -3.26 15.86 7.15
CA GLY A 198 -2.81 17.10 7.79
C GLY A 198 -3.36 17.36 9.18
N ILE A 199 -2.68 18.26 9.89
CA ILE A 199 -2.95 18.65 11.28
C ILE A 199 -3.00 20.18 11.32
N GLN A 200 -3.95 20.75 12.04
CA GLN A 200 -3.94 22.16 12.43
C GLN A 200 -4.26 22.22 13.91
N MET A 201 -3.35 22.72 14.73
CA MET A 201 -3.53 22.84 16.17
C MET A 201 -3.14 24.24 16.64
N GLU A 202 -3.96 24.77 17.54
CA GLU A 202 -3.68 25.95 18.34
C GLU A 202 -3.52 25.52 19.79
N PHE A 203 -2.39 25.91 20.37
CA PHE A 203 -2.02 25.53 21.72
C PHE A 203 -2.21 26.70 22.67
N GLY A 204 -2.88 26.44 23.79
CA GLY A 204 -3.19 27.43 24.79
C GLY A 204 -3.44 26.79 26.15
N ASN A 205 -3.94 27.59 27.09
CA ASN A 205 -4.38 27.10 28.38
C ASN A 205 -5.90 26.90 28.28
N LEU A 206 -6.39 25.66 28.35
CA LEU A 206 -7.84 25.37 28.38
C LEU A 206 -8.28 24.92 29.78
N GLN A 207 -9.59 25.00 30.01
CA GLN A 207 -10.19 25.04 31.34
C GLN A 207 -10.05 23.72 32.13
N PRO A 208 -10.07 23.79 33.48
CA PRO A 208 -10.06 22.60 34.34
C PRO A 208 -11.27 21.71 34.07
N GLY A 209 -11.05 20.41 33.86
CA GLY A 209 -12.15 19.42 33.88
C GLY A 209 -11.93 18.16 33.04
N GLU A 210 -11.15 18.22 31.97
CA GLU A 210 -11.00 17.10 31.02
C GLU A 210 -9.55 16.60 30.95
N SER A 211 -9.37 15.28 30.80
CA SER A 211 -8.05 14.60 30.76
C SER A 211 -7.80 13.88 29.43
N THR A 212 -8.74 13.99 28.50
CA THR A 212 -8.77 13.30 27.22
C THR A 212 -8.76 14.30 26.07
N MET A 213 -8.42 13.84 24.88
CA MET A 213 -8.70 14.53 23.63
C MET A 213 -10.07 14.08 23.13
N GLN A 214 -11.04 14.98 23.19
CA GLN A 214 -12.33 14.82 22.52
C GLN A 214 -12.16 15.02 21.02
N TYR A 215 -12.90 14.26 20.24
CA TYR A 215 -12.96 14.43 18.80
C TYR A 215 -14.39 14.30 18.28
N GLN A 216 -14.69 15.01 17.19
CA GLN A 216 -15.94 14.89 16.46
C GLN A 216 -15.68 15.08 14.97
N VAL A 217 -16.24 14.20 14.14
CA VAL A 217 -16.23 14.37 12.69
C VAL A 217 -17.14 15.54 12.32
N VAL A 218 -16.56 16.59 11.75
CA VAL A 218 -17.31 17.80 11.35
C VAL A 218 -17.63 17.82 9.86
N ASN A 219 -16.90 17.05 9.05
CA ASN A 219 -17.17 16.93 7.63
C ASN A 219 -16.62 15.62 7.06
N TYR A 220 -17.39 14.98 6.17
CA TYR A 220 -16.93 13.89 5.34
C TYR A 220 -17.38 14.12 3.89
N ASP A 221 -16.43 14.38 2.99
CA ASP A 221 -16.71 14.47 1.56
C ASP A 221 -16.46 13.11 0.91
N GLY A 222 -17.54 12.34 0.73
CA GLY A 222 -17.49 11.01 0.12
C GLY A 222 -16.94 11.00 -1.31
N ARG A 223 -16.96 12.13 -2.04
CA ARG A 223 -16.42 12.22 -3.42
C ARG A 223 -14.90 12.19 -3.46
N PHE A 224 -14.26 12.67 -2.39
CA PHE A 224 -12.81 12.69 -2.22
C PHE A 224 -12.35 11.74 -1.11
N SER A 225 -13.29 11.03 -0.49
CA SER A 225 -13.10 10.22 0.71
C SER A 225 -12.33 10.97 1.81
N LEU A 226 -12.55 12.28 1.94
CA LEU A 226 -11.83 13.15 2.86
C LEU A 226 -12.66 13.36 4.13
N VAL A 227 -12.09 13.01 5.28
CA VAL A 227 -12.66 13.31 6.59
C VAL A 227 -11.92 14.49 7.22
N THR A 228 -12.69 15.38 7.85
CA THR A 228 -12.19 16.43 8.75
C THR A 228 -12.77 16.19 10.13
N ILE A 229 -11.89 16.10 11.12
CA ILE A 229 -12.23 15.83 12.52
C ILE A 229 -11.77 17.02 13.35
N GLU A 230 -12.67 17.62 14.11
CA GLU A 230 -12.33 18.60 15.13
C GLU A 230 -11.85 17.88 16.39
N ILE A 231 -10.82 18.44 17.03
CA ILE A 231 -10.25 17.93 18.27
C ILE A 231 -10.19 19.04 19.32
N VAL A 232 -10.50 18.68 20.56
CA VAL A 232 -10.37 19.53 21.75
C VAL A 232 -9.69 18.71 22.84
N SER A 233 -8.69 19.30 23.48
CA SER A 233 -7.87 18.66 24.51
C SER A 233 -7.43 19.72 25.54
N PRO A 234 -6.85 19.32 26.69
CA PRO A 234 -6.56 20.27 27.78
C PRO A 234 -5.55 21.37 27.42
N GLY A 235 -4.64 21.12 26.47
CA GLY A 235 -3.62 22.07 26.01
C GLY A 235 -3.78 22.54 24.56
N ALA A 236 -4.72 21.97 23.80
CA ALA A 236 -4.89 22.29 22.38
C ALA A 236 -6.31 22.12 21.86
N LYS A 237 -6.62 22.86 20.80
CA LYS A 237 -7.78 22.65 19.94
C LYS A 237 -7.36 22.69 18.47
N GLY A 238 -8.15 22.09 17.59
CA GLY A 238 -7.88 22.20 16.17
C GLY A 238 -8.57 21.15 15.31
N THR A 239 -7.99 20.84 14.16
CA THR A 239 -8.53 19.87 13.22
C THR A 239 -7.46 18.90 12.72
N VAL A 240 -7.87 17.67 12.49
CA VAL A 240 -7.09 16.67 11.78
C VAL A 240 -7.85 16.24 10.53
N THR A 241 -7.12 15.99 9.46
CA THR A 241 -7.69 15.57 8.18
C THR A 241 -7.07 14.25 7.76
N GLY A 242 -7.89 13.37 7.21
CA GLY A 242 -7.42 12.09 6.67
C GLY A 242 -8.28 11.65 5.50
N PHE A 243 -7.74 10.77 4.69
CA PHE A 243 -8.49 10.09 3.63
C PHE A 243 -8.92 8.71 4.11
N LEU A 244 -10.15 8.32 3.80
CA LEU A 244 -10.58 6.93 3.84
C LEU A 244 -10.12 6.27 2.54
N ARG A 245 -9.21 5.30 2.63
CA ARG A 245 -8.81 4.47 1.49
C ARG A 245 -9.97 3.55 1.11
N PRO A 246 -10.11 3.21 -0.18
CA PRO A 246 -11.02 2.17 -0.58
C PRO A 246 -10.57 0.82 -0.03
N ILE A 247 -11.54 -0.02 0.29
CA ILE A 247 -11.31 -1.40 0.74
C ILE A 247 -10.68 -2.19 -0.41
N PRO A 248 -9.67 -3.07 -0.18
CA PRO A 248 -9.15 -3.98 -1.19
C PRO A 248 -10.29 -4.73 -1.89
N ARG A 249 -10.25 -4.84 -3.22
CA ARG A 249 -11.37 -5.41 -3.98
C ARG A 249 -11.41 -6.92 -3.78
N VAL A 250 -12.51 -7.41 -3.19
CA VAL A 250 -12.82 -8.84 -3.15
C VAL A 250 -13.31 -9.26 -4.54
N GLN A 251 -12.67 -10.28 -5.11
CA GLN A 251 -13.08 -10.82 -6.41
C GLN A 251 -14.32 -11.71 -6.27
N SER A 252 -15.00 -11.98 -7.39
CA SER A 252 -16.14 -12.91 -7.42
C SER A 252 -15.79 -14.22 -6.71
N SER A 253 -16.73 -14.73 -5.91
CA SER A 253 -16.58 -16.01 -5.22
C SER A 253 -16.59 -17.16 -6.24
N ILE A 254 -16.10 -18.33 -5.83
CA ILE A 254 -16.02 -19.49 -6.73
C ILE A 254 -17.41 -19.93 -7.22
N GLU A 255 -18.43 -19.85 -6.36
CA GLU A 255 -19.81 -20.21 -6.69
C GLU A 255 -20.35 -19.33 -7.83
N LYS A 256 -20.13 -18.01 -7.74
CA LYS A 256 -20.52 -17.05 -8.79
C LYS A 256 -19.77 -17.25 -10.10
N ILE A 257 -18.55 -17.79 -10.04
CA ILE A 257 -17.79 -18.13 -11.25
C ILE A 257 -18.31 -19.43 -11.87
N GLN A 258 -18.62 -20.45 -11.07
CA GLN A 258 -19.19 -21.71 -11.54
C GLN A 258 -20.53 -21.52 -12.25
N GLU A 259 -21.35 -20.53 -11.86
CA GLU A 259 -22.58 -20.16 -12.59
C GLU A 259 -22.32 -19.70 -14.04
N LYS A 260 -21.11 -19.24 -14.36
CA LYS A 260 -20.74 -18.63 -15.65
C LYS A 260 -19.86 -19.51 -16.52
N VAL A 261 -19.27 -20.56 -15.96
CA VAL A 261 -18.25 -21.39 -16.63
C VAL A 261 -18.79 -22.80 -16.77
N ASP A 262 -18.80 -23.33 -17.99
CA ASP A 262 -19.10 -24.75 -18.19
C ASP A 262 -17.97 -25.59 -17.57
N SER A 263 -18.37 -26.49 -16.66
CA SER A 263 -17.50 -27.36 -15.86
C SER A 263 -16.48 -28.20 -16.62
N VAL A 264 -16.63 -28.33 -17.94
CA VAL A 264 -15.69 -29.08 -18.79
C VAL A 264 -14.91 -28.23 -19.80
N SER A 265 -15.02 -26.90 -19.72
CA SER A 265 -14.40 -25.96 -20.67
C SER A 265 -12.89 -26.08 -20.78
N PHE A 266 -12.23 -26.44 -19.68
CA PHE A 266 -10.77 -26.51 -19.52
C PHE A 266 -10.30 -27.87 -19.00
N THR A 267 -11.14 -28.91 -19.07
CA THR A 267 -10.77 -30.28 -18.67
C THR A 267 -9.50 -30.75 -19.36
N GLY A 268 -8.61 -31.36 -18.60
CA GLY A 268 -7.31 -31.84 -19.06
C GLY A 268 -6.20 -30.78 -19.05
N GLN A 269 -6.53 -29.51 -18.74
CA GLN A 269 -5.50 -28.52 -18.49
C GLN A 269 -4.91 -28.66 -17.08
N VAL A 270 -3.60 -28.50 -17.00
CA VAL A 270 -2.86 -28.32 -15.75
C VAL A 270 -2.17 -26.96 -15.87
N ALA A 271 -2.73 -25.96 -15.20
CA ALA A 271 -2.36 -24.56 -15.37
C ALA A 271 -1.38 -24.11 -14.28
N LEU A 272 -0.21 -23.61 -14.67
CA LEU A 272 0.67 -22.85 -13.77
C LEU A 272 0.36 -21.36 -13.89
N ILE A 273 -0.13 -20.75 -12.81
CA ILE A 273 -0.50 -19.34 -12.75
C ILE A 273 0.56 -18.58 -11.94
N VAL A 274 1.41 -17.84 -12.66
CA VAL A 274 2.45 -17.00 -12.04
C VAL A 274 1.83 -15.72 -11.51
N GLY A 275 1.86 -15.49 -10.20
CA GLY A 275 1.14 -14.37 -9.56
C GLY A 275 -0.38 -14.61 -9.44
N GLY A 276 -0.77 -15.81 -9.03
CA GLY A 276 -2.17 -16.25 -8.95
C GLY A 276 -2.89 -15.90 -7.65
N SER A 277 -2.21 -15.39 -6.63
CA SER A 277 -2.80 -15.21 -5.30
C SER A 277 -3.88 -14.12 -5.20
N ARG A 278 -3.92 -13.16 -6.14
CA ARG A 278 -4.82 -11.99 -6.10
C ARG A 278 -5.15 -11.46 -7.50
N GLY A 279 -6.16 -10.61 -7.59
CA GLY A 279 -6.46 -9.81 -8.78
C GLY A 279 -6.80 -10.68 -10.00
N LEU A 280 -6.23 -10.36 -11.18
CA LEU A 280 -6.52 -11.12 -12.40
C LEU A 280 -6.02 -12.57 -12.37
N GLY A 281 -4.92 -12.83 -11.65
CA GLY A 281 -4.41 -14.18 -11.46
C GLY A 281 -5.37 -15.06 -10.66
N GLU A 282 -5.94 -14.52 -9.58
CA GLU A 282 -6.96 -15.19 -8.75
C GLU A 282 -8.23 -15.50 -9.56
N ILE A 283 -8.72 -14.53 -10.34
CA ILE A 283 -9.91 -14.73 -11.18
C ILE A 283 -9.65 -15.78 -12.24
N THR A 284 -8.46 -15.78 -12.84
CA THR A 284 -8.05 -16.79 -13.80
C THR A 284 -7.98 -18.17 -13.16
N ALA A 285 -7.44 -18.28 -11.94
CA ALA A 285 -7.42 -19.54 -11.18
C ALA A 285 -8.84 -20.06 -10.96
N LYS A 286 -9.76 -19.20 -10.50
CA LYS A 286 -11.17 -19.57 -10.28
C LYS A 286 -11.86 -20.01 -11.56
N ILE A 287 -11.68 -19.29 -12.68
CA ILE A 287 -12.30 -19.64 -13.96
C ILE A 287 -11.79 -20.97 -14.50
N LEU A 288 -10.47 -21.17 -14.51
CA LEU A 288 -9.86 -22.39 -15.02
C LEU A 288 -10.24 -23.61 -14.15
N ALA A 289 -10.18 -23.46 -12.82
CA ALA A 289 -10.60 -24.50 -11.89
C ALA A 289 -12.09 -24.83 -12.06
N ALA A 290 -12.96 -23.82 -12.12
CA ALA A 290 -14.39 -24.01 -12.34
C ALA A 290 -14.71 -24.74 -13.65
N GLY A 291 -13.88 -24.57 -14.69
CA GLY A 291 -14.01 -25.30 -15.95
C GLY A 291 -13.24 -26.63 -16.02
N GLY A 292 -12.79 -27.16 -14.88
CA GLY A 292 -12.24 -28.52 -14.78
C GLY A 292 -10.71 -28.64 -14.91
N ALA A 293 -9.97 -27.53 -14.92
CA ALA A 293 -8.51 -27.56 -14.92
C ALA A 293 -7.94 -27.81 -13.53
N LYS A 294 -6.78 -28.48 -13.45
CA LYS A 294 -5.95 -28.51 -12.24
C LYS A 294 -5.09 -27.27 -12.16
N ILE A 295 -5.04 -26.60 -11.01
CA ILE A 295 -4.33 -25.33 -10.85
C ILE A 295 -3.12 -25.47 -9.94
N TYR A 296 -1.99 -24.95 -10.40
CA TYR A 296 -0.87 -24.54 -9.54
C TYR A 296 -0.78 -23.02 -9.58
N LEU A 297 -0.89 -22.35 -8.43
CA LEU A 297 -0.74 -20.90 -8.36
C LEU A 297 0.48 -20.51 -7.54
N THR A 298 1.10 -19.40 -7.93
CA THR A 298 2.24 -18.88 -7.19
C THR A 298 1.96 -17.54 -6.54
N TYR A 299 2.67 -17.29 -5.46
CA TYR A 299 2.72 -16.01 -4.77
C TYR A 299 4.19 -15.69 -4.46
N GLU A 300 4.54 -14.41 -4.36
CA GLU A 300 5.84 -14.05 -3.79
C GLU A 300 5.68 -13.60 -2.34
N THR A 301 4.78 -12.65 -2.14
CA THR A 301 4.28 -12.23 -0.83
C THR A 301 2.81 -12.65 -0.73
N GLY A 302 2.28 -12.83 0.49
CA GLY A 302 0.84 -13.12 0.66
C GLY A 302 0.46 -14.60 0.68
N ARG A 303 1.23 -15.40 1.42
CA ARG A 303 0.95 -16.82 1.63
C ARG A 303 -0.50 -17.09 2.04
N GLN A 304 -1.03 -16.31 2.98
CA GLN A 304 -2.40 -16.47 3.47
C GLN A 304 -3.46 -16.23 2.39
N ASP A 305 -3.26 -15.25 1.49
CA ASP A 305 -4.19 -15.01 0.37
C ASP A 305 -4.21 -16.21 -0.58
N ALA A 306 -3.03 -16.77 -0.87
CA ALA A 306 -2.88 -17.95 -1.74
C ALA A 306 -3.46 -19.22 -1.11
N GLU A 307 -3.16 -19.49 0.16
CA GLU A 307 -3.68 -20.63 0.91
C GLU A 307 -5.20 -20.54 1.07
N LYS A 308 -5.74 -19.33 1.34
CA LYS A 308 -7.19 -19.12 1.38
C LYS A 308 -7.84 -19.46 0.04
N LEU A 309 -7.27 -18.98 -1.07
CA LEU A 309 -7.79 -19.28 -2.40
C LEU A 309 -7.75 -20.79 -2.71
N VAL A 310 -6.66 -21.48 -2.36
CA VAL A 310 -6.58 -22.94 -2.51
C VAL A 310 -7.66 -23.63 -1.68
N ASN A 311 -7.81 -23.27 -0.41
CA ASN A 311 -8.84 -23.84 0.47
C ASN A 311 -10.25 -23.59 -0.09
N ASP A 312 -10.56 -22.39 -0.58
CA ASP A 312 -11.86 -22.05 -1.17
C ASP A 312 -12.16 -22.93 -2.41
N LEU A 313 -11.13 -23.20 -3.23
CA LEU A 313 -11.25 -24.06 -4.41
C LEU A 313 -11.40 -25.55 -4.01
N GLU A 314 -10.61 -26.02 -3.06
CA GLU A 314 -10.67 -27.41 -2.56
C GLU A 314 -12.01 -27.73 -1.88
N LEU A 315 -12.55 -26.79 -1.09
CA LEU A 315 -13.88 -26.91 -0.48
C LEU A 315 -15.00 -26.99 -1.54
N SER A 316 -14.75 -26.45 -2.73
CA SER A 316 -15.64 -26.55 -3.89
C SER A 316 -15.40 -27.80 -4.75
N GLY A 317 -14.56 -28.73 -4.28
CA GLY A 317 -14.21 -29.98 -4.97
C GLY A 317 -13.25 -29.81 -6.15
N LEU A 318 -12.57 -28.67 -6.25
CA LEU A 318 -11.65 -28.36 -7.35
C LEU A 318 -10.20 -28.65 -6.95
N GLN A 319 -9.34 -28.91 -7.93
CA GLN A 319 -7.93 -29.25 -7.68
C GLN A 319 -7.05 -28.01 -7.79
N ALA A 320 -6.48 -27.57 -6.66
CA ALA A 320 -5.58 -26.45 -6.60
C ALA A 320 -4.42 -26.72 -5.63
N ASP A 321 -3.25 -26.16 -5.92
CA ASP A 321 -2.12 -26.10 -4.98
C ASP A 321 -1.39 -24.77 -5.16
N CYS A 322 -0.65 -24.33 -4.14
CA CYS A 322 0.13 -23.10 -4.21
C CYS A 322 1.54 -23.24 -3.64
N PHE A 323 2.46 -22.46 -4.21
CA PHE A 323 3.82 -22.36 -3.71
C PHE A 323 4.42 -20.97 -3.91
N ARG A 324 5.41 -20.65 -3.07
CA ARG A 324 6.13 -19.38 -3.17
C ARG A 324 7.05 -19.39 -4.39
N LEU A 325 7.04 -18.32 -5.18
CA LEU A 325 7.95 -18.11 -6.31
C LEU A 325 8.32 -16.62 -6.44
N ASN A 326 9.59 -16.30 -6.23
CA ASN A 326 10.14 -14.98 -6.55
C ASN A 326 10.62 -14.96 -8.01
N ILE A 327 9.88 -14.30 -8.90
CA ILE A 327 10.22 -14.25 -10.33
C ILE A 327 11.56 -13.58 -10.63
N LEU A 328 12.09 -12.78 -9.70
CA LEU A 328 13.37 -12.10 -9.86
C LEU A 328 14.57 -13.00 -9.53
N SER A 329 14.34 -14.19 -8.97
CA SER A 329 15.39 -15.19 -8.70
C SER A 329 16.08 -15.62 -9.99
N ASP A 330 17.25 -16.25 -9.87
CA ASP A 330 17.93 -16.80 -11.04
C ASP A 330 17.15 -17.94 -11.70
N GLU A 331 17.47 -18.22 -12.97
CA GLU A 331 16.73 -19.19 -13.80
C GLU A 331 16.82 -20.62 -13.23
N ALA A 332 17.95 -20.99 -12.62
CA ALA A 332 18.16 -22.32 -12.07
C ALA A 332 17.34 -22.54 -10.78
N GLU A 333 17.24 -21.52 -9.93
CA GLU A 333 16.39 -21.57 -8.75
C GLU A 333 14.90 -21.70 -9.13
N LEU A 334 14.43 -20.90 -10.10
CA LEU A 334 13.06 -21.00 -10.61
C LEU A 334 12.78 -22.41 -11.14
N GLU A 335 13.67 -22.95 -11.97
CA GLU A 335 13.50 -24.29 -12.53
C GLU A 335 13.46 -25.37 -11.44
N ARG A 336 14.34 -25.27 -10.44
CA ARG A 336 14.37 -26.20 -9.30
C ARG A 336 13.05 -26.18 -8.53
N ILE A 337 12.52 -24.99 -8.21
CA ILE A 337 11.26 -24.86 -7.47
C ILE A 337 10.09 -25.42 -8.28
N ILE A 338 9.98 -25.05 -9.56
CA ILE A 338 8.91 -25.51 -10.46
C ILE A 338 8.95 -27.04 -10.57
N SER A 339 10.12 -27.62 -10.80
CA SER A 339 10.27 -29.08 -10.96
C SER A 339 9.94 -29.86 -9.68
N GLN A 340 10.08 -29.24 -8.50
CA GLN A 340 9.74 -29.85 -7.21
C GLN A 340 8.27 -29.73 -6.83
N LYS A 341 7.57 -28.70 -7.33
CA LYS A 341 6.24 -28.31 -6.83
C LYS A 341 5.10 -28.57 -7.79
N CYS A 342 5.37 -28.69 -9.09
CA CYS A 342 4.34 -28.91 -10.08
C CYS A 342 4.79 -29.93 -11.14
N HIS A 343 3.82 -30.71 -11.60
CA HIS A 343 3.99 -31.79 -12.56
C HIS A 343 2.92 -31.69 -13.64
N ASP A 344 3.22 -32.24 -14.81
CA ASP A 344 2.28 -32.39 -15.94
C ASP A 344 1.62 -31.09 -16.39
N ILE A 345 2.32 -29.96 -16.20
CA ILE A 345 1.83 -28.64 -16.62
C ILE A 345 1.54 -28.69 -18.12
N SER A 346 0.48 -28.04 -18.56
CA SER A 346 0.17 -27.89 -19.99
C SER A 346 0.10 -26.42 -20.43
N HIS A 347 -0.10 -25.51 -19.49
CA HIS A 347 -0.30 -24.09 -19.77
C HIS A 347 0.43 -23.22 -18.73
N LEU A 348 1.09 -22.16 -19.20
CA LEU A 348 1.59 -21.08 -18.35
C LEU A 348 0.70 -19.84 -18.47
N TYR A 349 0.24 -19.32 -17.34
CA TYR A 349 -0.47 -18.05 -17.26
C TYR A 349 0.35 -17.04 -16.45
N TYR A 350 0.85 -15.98 -17.09
CA TYR A 350 1.83 -15.08 -16.49
C TYR A 350 1.21 -13.77 -16.00
N PHE A 351 0.75 -13.70 -14.75
CA PHE A 351 0.14 -12.51 -14.14
C PHE A 351 1.08 -11.76 -13.18
N CYS A 352 2.36 -12.12 -13.11
CA CYS A 352 3.29 -11.47 -12.21
C CYS A 352 3.47 -9.99 -12.57
N SER A 353 3.15 -9.11 -11.62
CA SER A 353 3.28 -7.67 -11.79
C SER A 353 3.73 -7.04 -10.49
N PRO A 354 4.73 -6.14 -10.50
CA PRO A 354 5.01 -5.30 -9.36
C PRO A 354 3.88 -4.26 -9.19
N TYR A 355 3.91 -3.52 -8.08
CA TYR A 355 2.97 -2.43 -7.85
C TYR A 355 3.05 -1.37 -8.97
N ILE A 356 1.91 -1.04 -9.57
CA ILE A 356 1.79 -0.08 -10.67
C ILE A 356 1.32 1.25 -10.10
N GLY A 357 2.27 2.06 -9.63
CA GLY A 357 1.99 3.43 -9.19
C GLY A 357 1.84 4.40 -10.36
N SER A 358 1.12 5.50 -10.14
CA SER A 358 1.12 6.63 -11.09
C SER A 358 2.44 7.40 -11.02
N ALA A 359 3.04 7.68 -12.18
CA ALA A 359 4.16 8.62 -12.28
C ALA A 359 3.66 10.08 -12.23
N PRO A 360 4.47 11.02 -11.73
CA PRO A 360 4.20 12.44 -11.92
C PRO A 360 4.08 12.76 -13.43
N LYS A 361 3.08 13.56 -13.82
CA LYS A 361 2.85 13.93 -15.23
C LYS A 361 4.15 14.49 -15.85
N GLY A 362 4.53 13.95 -17.02
CA GLY A 362 5.68 14.44 -17.79
C GLY A 362 7.06 14.07 -17.26
N ARG A 363 7.17 13.15 -16.29
CA ARG A 363 8.46 12.62 -15.81
C ARG A 363 8.55 11.11 -16.05
N PHE A 364 9.62 10.68 -16.71
CA PHE A 364 9.95 9.26 -16.91
C PHE A 364 11.06 8.86 -15.93
N ARG A 365 10.83 7.84 -15.11
CA ARG A 365 11.80 7.35 -14.13
C ARG A 365 12.44 6.05 -14.62
N ASN A 366 13.71 6.12 -15.02
CA ASN A 366 14.45 4.97 -15.53
C ASN A 366 14.44 3.77 -14.56
N GLU A 367 14.60 4.02 -13.26
CA GLU A 367 14.58 2.96 -12.24
C GLU A 367 13.25 2.20 -12.19
N VAL A 368 12.12 2.92 -12.36
CA VAL A 368 10.79 2.32 -12.37
C VAL A 368 10.56 1.53 -13.67
N PHE A 369 11.03 2.05 -14.80
CA PHE A 369 11.00 1.34 -16.08
C PHE A 369 11.82 0.04 -16.03
N MET A 370 13.07 0.10 -15.55
CA MET A 370 13.93 -1.08 -15.40
C MET A 370 13.27 -2.13 -14.51
N ARG A 371 12.70 -1.72 -13.38
CA ARG A 371 11.94 -2.61 -12.51
C ARG A 371 10.75 -3.23 -13.24
N PHE A 372 10.00 -2.49 -14.07
CA PHE A 372 8.94 -3.10 -14.87
C PHE A 372 9.47 -4.09 -15.90
N CYS A 373 10.61 -3.80 -16.55
CA CYS A 373 11.26 -4.73 -17.47
C CYS A 373 11.71 -6.02 -16.78
N ASP A 374 12.21 -5.95 -15.54
CA ASP A 374 12.62 -7.13 -14.78
C ASP A 374 11.47 -8.13 -14.62
N TYR A 375 10.24 -7.65 -14.44
CA TYR A 375 9.05 -8.51 -14.34
C TYR A 375 8.44 -8.85 -15.70
N TYR A 376 8.17 -7.86 -16.55
CA TYR A 376 7.38 -8.06 -17.78
C TYR A 376 8.18 -8.63 -18.95
N VAL A 377 9.50 -8.46 -18.94
CA VAL A 377 10.39 -8.91 -20.02
C VAL A 377 11.28 -10.03 -19.50
N SER A 378 12.19 -9.73 -18.58
CA SER A 378 13.18 -10.68 -18.08
C SER A 378 12.52 -11.86 -17.35
N GLY A 379 11.59 -11.59 -16.44
CA GLY A 379 10.85 -12.61 -15.70
C GLY A 379 10.02 -13.53 -16.60
N PHE A 380 9.29 -12.95 -17.58
CA PHE A 380 8.53 -13.76 -18.54
C PHE A 380 9.46 -14.62 -19.40
N ASN A 381 10.59 -14.07 -19.88
CA ASN A 381 11.55 -14.82 -20.68
C ASN A 381 12.16 -16.02 -19.92
N LYS A 382 12.48 -15.86 -18.64
CA LYS A 382 12.96 -16.97 -17.78
C LYS A 382 11.91 -18.07 -17.71
N MET A 383 10.66 -17.72 -17.39
CA MET A 383 9.57 -18.71 -17.32
C MET A 383 9.31 -19.36 -18.67
N PHE A 384 9.35 -18.59 -19.76
CA PHE A 384 9.21 -19.13 -21.10
C PHE A 384 10.26 -20.20 -21.39
N LYS A 385 11.55 -19.91 -21.16
CA LYS A 385 12.64 -20.88 -21.38
C LYS A 385 12.47 -22.15 -20.58
N ILE A 386 12.20 -22.04 -19.28
CA ILE A 386 12.02 -23.18 -18.37
C ILE A 386 10.87 -24.06 -18.85
N MET A 387 9.73 -23.44 -19.17
CA MET A 387 8.51 -24.15 -19.54
C MET A 387 8.60 -24.73 -20.95
N ALA A 388 9.08 -23.98 -21.93
CA ALA A 388 9.31 -24.48 -23.28
C ALA A 388 10.34 -25.62 -23.30
N GLY A 389 11.40 -25.54 -22.49
CA GLY A 389 12.37 -26.62 -22.29
C GLY A 389 11.77 -27.90 -21.71
N LYS A 390 10.62 -27.79 -21.02
CA LYS A 390 9.81 -28.92 -20.52
C LYS A 390 8.72 -29.36 -21.50
N GLY A 391 8.71 -28.84 -22.73
CA GLY A 391 7.74 -29.20 -23.77
C GLY A 391 6.40 -28.46 -23.68
N ILE A 392 6.31 -27.39 -22.90
CA ILE A 392 5.08 -26.60 -22.77
C ILE A 392 4.97 -25.63 -23.91
N ASN A 393 3.82 -25.66 -24.58
CA ASN A 393 3.60 -24.88 -25.80
C ASN A 393 2.66 -23.68 -25.62
N ASN A 394 1.86 -23.65 -24.55
CA ASN A 394 0.80 -22.66 -24.39
C ASN A 394 1.13 -21.63 -23.30
N PHE A 395 1.21 -20.36 -23.70
CA PHE A 395 1.57 -19.23 -22.85
C PHE A 395 0.54 -18.11 -22.95
N PHE A 396 0.00 -17.70 -21.81
CA PHE A 396 -0.86 -16.53 -21.68
C PHE A 396 -0.09 -15.37 -21.04
N TYR A 397 -0.01 -14.23 -21.73
CA TYR A 397 0.65 -13.02 -21.27
C TYR A 397 -0.31 -11.81 -21.31
N PRO A 398 -0.78 -11.27 -20.18
CA PRO A 398 -1.67 -10.12 -20.17
C PRO A 398 -0.93 -8.83 -20.57
N SER A 399 -1.23 -8.33 -21.76
CA SER A 399 -0.87 -6.98 -22.22
C SER A 399 -1.93 -5.96 -21.78
N THR A 400 -1.87 -4.72 -22.27
CA THR A 400 -2.72 -3.62 -21.80
C THR A 400 -3.20 -2.71 -22.94
N VAL A 401 -4.44 -2.22 -22.85
CA VAL A 401 -4.98 -1.19 -23.77
C VAL A 401 -4.22 0.15 -23.67
N PHE A 402 -3.51 0.39 -22.56
CA PHE A 402 -2.72 1.61 -22.37
C PHE A 402 -1.54 1.75 -23.35
N LEU A 403 -1.17 0.68 -24.07
CA LEU A 403 -0.24 0.79 -25.19
C LEU A 403 -0.81 1.66 -26.33
N SER A 404 -2.13 1.61 -26.52
CA SER A 404 -2.85 2.44 -27.49
C SER A 404 -3.25 3.80 -26.91
N GLU A 405 -3.70 3.84 -25.66
CA GLU A 405 -4.20 5.08 -25.02
C GLU A 405 -3.09 6.04 -24.58
N GLN A 406 -1.93 5.51 -24.20
CA GLN A 406 -0.73 6.25 -23.75
C GLN A 406 -0.99 7.35 -22.69
N PRO A 407 -1.53 7.00 -21.51
CA PRO A 407 -1.76 7.97 -20.45
C PRO A 407 -0.44 8.58 -19.93
N MET A 408 -0.42 9.91 -19.74
CA MET A 408 0.79 10.68 -19.40
C MET A 408 1.48 10.30 -18.08
N ASN A 409 0.81 9.56 -17.20
CA ASN A 409 1.31 9.13 -15.89
C ASN A 409 1.71 7.64 -15.84
N MET A 410 1.78 6.95 -16.98
CA MET A 410 2.12 5.51 -17.05
C MET A 410 3.20 5.18 -18.08
N GLY A 411 4.03 6.16 -18.48
CA GLY A 411 5.02 5.99 -19.54
C GLY A 411 5.98 4.83 -19.29
N GLU A 412 6.47 4.65 -18.05
CA GLU A 412 7.36 3.55 -17.68
C GLU A 412 6.66 2.18 -17.82
N TYR A 413 5.40 2.10 -17.40
CA TYR A 413 4.61 0.87 -17.47
C TYR A 413 4.27 0.49 -18.92
N THR A 414 3.81 1.45 -19.72
CA THR A 414 3.47 1.20 -21.13
C THR A 414 4.69 0.85 -21.95
N ALA A 415 5.84 1.50 -21.73
CA ALA A 415 7.09 1.16 -22.40
C ALA A 415 7.53 -0.29 -22.09
N ALA A 416 7.49 -0.70 -20.82
CA ALA A 416 7.86 -2.06 -20.44
C ALA A 416 6.87 -3.11 -20.96
N LYS A 417 5.56 -2.81 -20.96
CA LYS A 417 4.55 -3.69 -21.55
C LYS A 417 4.68 -3.81 -23.07
N ALA A 418 5.06 -2.74 -23.78
CA ALA A 418 5.35 -2.79 -25.21
C ALA A 418 6.55 -3.70 -25.49
N ALA A 419 7.61 -3.60 -24.68
CA ALA A 419 8.77 -4.49 -24.78
C ALA A 419 8.37 -5.96 -24.54
N GLY A 420 7.54 -6.24 -23.53
CA GLY A 420 7.03 -7.59 -23.27
C GLY A 420 6.12 -8.14 -24.38
N GLU A 421 5.24 -7.31 -24.95
CA GLU A 421 4.40 -7.69 -26.09
C GLU A 421 5.25 -8.00 -27.35
N SER A 422 6.30 -7.20 -27.58
CA SER A 422 7.26 -7.47 -28.64
C SER A 422 8.00 -8.79 -28.43
N LEU A 423 8.43 -9.09 -27.19
CA LEU A 423 9.03 -10.37 -26.82
C LEU A 423 8.07 -11.54 -27.08
N CYS A 424 6.80 -11.43 -26.69
CA CYS A 424 5.78 -12.46 -26.97
C CYS A 424 5.67 -12.75 -28.48
N SER A 425 5.64 -11.70 -29.31
CA SER A 425 5.59 -11.82 -30.76
C SER A 425 6.84 -12.51 -31.33
N LEU A 426 8.02 -12.17 -30.81
CA LEU A 426 9.29 -12.79 -31.21
C LEU A 426 9.29 -14.29 -30.87
N LEU A 427 8.97 -14.65 -29.63
CA LEU A 427 9.01 -16.04 -29.15
C LEU A 427 8.02 -16.94 -29.90
N SER A 428 6.80 -16.45 -30.15
CA SER A 428 5.77 -17.14 -30.92
C SER A 428 6.19 -17.43 -32.37
N LYS A 429 7.03 -16.57 -32.97
CA LYS A 429 7.56 -16.77 -34.33
C LYS A 429 8.84 -17.60 -34.38
N ALA A 430 9.69 -17.46 -33.36
CA ALA A 430 11.03 -18.05 -33.35
C ALA A 430 11.02 -19.54 -32.99
N VAL A 431 10.02 -20.01 -32.25
CA VAL A 431 9.96 -21.40 -31.76
C VAL A 431 8.72 -22.08 -32.33
N ALA A 432 8.93 -23.10 -33.16
CA ALA A 432 7.83 -23.83 -33.78
C ALA A 432 6.96 -24.54 -32.74
N GLY A 433 5.64 -24.51 -32.93
CA GLY A 433 4.66 -25.13 -32.03
C GLY A 433 4.30 -24.31 -30.79
N ILE A 434 4.99 -23.19 -30.53
CA ILE A 434 4.68 -22.30 -29.41
C ILE A 434 3.49 -21.40 -29.74
N ASN A 435 2.55 -21.33 -28.80
CA ASN A 435 1.41 -20.43 -28.82
C ASN A 435 1.51 -19.44 -27.66
N VAL A 436 1.87 -18.20 -27.97
CA VAL A 436 1.82 -17.09 -27.00
C VAL A 436 0.61 -16.21 -27.30
N PHE A 437 -0.39 -16.23 -26.41
CA PHE A 437 -1.55 -15.36 -26.48
C PHE A 437 -1.36 -14.15 -25.57
N SER A 438 -1.29 -12.96 -26.17
CA SER A 438 -0.97 -11.72 -25.45
C SER A 438 -2.07 -10.65 -25.54
N PRO A 439 -3.26 -10.86 -24.94
CA PRO A 439 -4.38 -9.93 -25.10
C PRO A 439 -4.13 -8.60 -24.40
N ARG A 440 -4.54 -7.49 -25.03
CA ARG A 440 -4.50 -6.15 -24.43
C ARG A 440 -5.74 -5.96 -23.54
N LEU A 441 -5.58 -6.14 -22.23
CA LEU A 441 -6.68 -6.06 -21.28
C LEU A 441 -7.04 -4.58 -20.96
N PRO A 442 -8.33 -4.25 -20.80
CA PRO A 442 -8.76 -2.94 -20.33
C PRO A 442 -8.40 -2.72 -18.86
N LYS A 443 -8.68 -1.54 -18.32
CA LYS A 443 -8.59 -1.31 -16.87
C LYS A 443 -9.63 -2.18 -16.17
N LEU A 444 -9.18 -3.19 -15.43
CA LEU A 444 -10.03 -4.15 -14.72
C LEU A 444 -9.98 -3.97 -13.21
N ALA A 445 -11.04 -4.38 -12.53
CA ALA A 445 -11.24 -4.20 -11.09
C ALA A 445 -10.28 -5.08 -10.26
N THR A 446 -9.19 -4.51 -9.77
CA THR A 446 -8.21 -5.21 -8.92
C THR A 446 -7.65 -4.26 -7.88
N ASP A 447 -6.95 -4.76 -6.85
CA ASP A 447 -6.23 -3.93 -5.87
C ASP A 447 -5.30 -2.89 -6.55
N GLN A 448 -4.76 -3.20 -7.74
CA GLN A 448 -3.85 -2.30 -8.48
C GLN A 448 -4.56 -1.13 -9.17
N THR A 449 -5.88 -1.21 -9.36
CA THR A 449 -6.66 -0.16 -10.04
C THR A 449 -7.56 0.62 -9.09
N VAL A 450 -7.47 0.33 -7.78
CA VAL A 450 -8.15 1.05 -6.70
C VAL A 450 -7.61 2.48 -6.63
N SER A 451 -8.51 3.46 -6.71
CA SER A 451 -8.22 4.89 -6.57
C SER A 451 -9.13 5.54 -5.52
N LEU A 452 -8.68 6.65 -4.93
CA LEU A 452 -9.47 7.47 -3.99
C LEU A 452 -10.71 8.11 -4.63
N ILE A 453 -10.76 8.17 -5.96
CA ILE A 453 -11.92 8.61 -6.73
C ILE A 453 -12.57 7.37 -7.32
N ASP A 454 -13.87 7.21 -7.12
CA ASP A 454 -14.64 6.11 -7.71
C ASP A 454 -14.62 6.21 -9.24
N GLN A 455 -14.16 5.14 -9.89
CA GLN A 455 -14.18 5.00 -11.34
C GLN A 455 -14.99 3.75 -11.70
N ARG A 456 -15.84 3.86 -12.72
CA ARG A 456 -16.53 2.70 -13.29
C ARG A 456 -15.47 1.80 -13.92
N ILE A 457 -15.28 0.61 -13.33
CA ILE A 457 -14.29 -0.37 -13.77
C ILE A 457 -15.05 -1.66 -14.07
N ASP A 458 -14.80 -2.25 -15.24
CA ASP A 458 -15.48 -3.46 -15.69
C ASP A 458 -15.19 -4.66 -14.79
N SER A 459 -16.19 -5.54 -14.68
CA SER A 459 -16.07 -6.79 -13.94
C SER A 459 -15.05 -7.70 -14.63
N PRO A 460 -13.98 -8.15 -13.95
CA PRO A 460 -12.89 -8.85 -14.62
C PRO A 460 -13.28 -10.28 -15.02
N ASP A 461 -14.25 -10.88 -14.35
CA ASP A 461 -14.68 -12.26 -14.59
C ASP A 461 -15.16 -12.51 -16.03
N ILE A 462 -16.05 -11.67 -16.55
CA ILE A 462 -16.57 -11.81 -17.93
C ILE A 462 -15.47 -11.58 -18.96
N ILE A 463 -14.66 -10.54 -18.75
CA ILE A 463 -13.59 -10.19 -19.68
C ILE A 463 -12.53 -11.30 -19.69
N MET A 464 -12.10 -11.77 -18.52
CA MET A 464 -11.11 -12.85 -18.43
C MET A 464 -11.66 -14.16 -18.99
N LEU A 465 -12.92 -14.53 -18.70
CA LEU A 465 -13.52 -15.73 -19.26
C LEU A 465 -13.50 -15.70 -20.80
N ASN A 466 -13.83 -14.56 -21.40
CA ASN A 466 -13.77 -14.39 -22.85
C ASN A 466 -12.34 -14.56 -23.40
N GLN A 467 -11.33 -13.99 -22.75
CA GLN A 467 -9.93 -14.14 -23.16
C GLN A 467 -9.43 -15.57 -23.02
N LEU A 468 -9.78 -16.26 -21.93
CA LEU A 468 -9.41 -17.65 -21.69
C LEU A 468 -10.07 -18.59 -22.70
N ASN A 469 -11.34 -18.35 -23.05
CA ASN A 469 -12.03 -19.10 -24.09
C ASN A 469 -11.41 -18.87 -25.48
N GLN A 470 -10.96 -17.66 -25.79
CA GLN A 470 -10.22 -17.40 -27.04
C GLN A 470 -8.88 -18.14 -27.06
N PHE A 471 -8.14 -18.11 -25.96
CA PHE A 471 -6.87 -18.81 -25.83
C PHE A 471 -7.02 -20.32 -26.00
N HIS A 472 -8.03 -20.92 -25.33
CA HIS A 472 -8.32 -22.35 -25.44
C HIS A 472 -8.70 -22.79 -26.86
N LYS A 473 -9.42 -21.93 -27.62
CA LYS A 473 -9.74 -22.20 -29.04
C LYS A 473 -8.50 -22.19 -29.94
N LEU A 474 -7.50 -21.36 -29.62
CA LEU A 474 -6.23 -21.30 -30.38
C LEU A 474 -5.41 -22.57 -30.18
N ASP A 475 -5.35 -23.07 -28.94
CA ASP A 475 -4.66 -24.32 -28.60
C ASP A 475 -5.21 -25.51 -29.42
N ARG A 476 -6.53 -25.69 -29.45
CA ARG A 476 -7.15 -26.79 -30.22
C ARG A 476 -6.89 -26.74 -31.72
N LYS A 477 -6.74 -25.56 -32.34
CA LYS A 477 -6.46 -25.45 -33.78
C LYS A 477 -5.07 -25.98 -34.15
N ASN A 478 -4.10 -25.91 -33.24
CA ASN A 478 -2.75 -26.42 -33.47
C ASN A 478 -2.64 -27.94 -33.28
N ILE A 479 -3.62 -28.58 -32.64
CA ILE A 479 -3.65 -30.05 -32.46
C ILE A 479 -4.17 -30.76 -33.74
N TYR A 480 -4.94 -30.06 -34.58
CA TYR A 480 -5.54 -30.59 -35.82
C TYR A 480 -4.92 -30.04 -37.11
N ALA A 481 -3.82 -29.28 -37.01
CA ALA A 481 -3.02 -28.78 -38.13
C ALA A 481 -1.68 -29.52 -38.17
#